data_AF-A0A939BHY8-F1
#
_entry.id   AF-A0A939BHY8-F1
#
_cell.length_a   1.000
_cell.length_b   1.000
_cell.length_c   1.000
_cell.angle_alpha   90.00
_cell.angle_beta   90.00
_cell.angle_gamma   90.00
#
_symmetry.space_group_name_H-M   'P 1'
#
loop_
_entity.id
_entity.type
_entity.pdbx_description
1 polymer ?
#
loop_
_entity_poly.entity_id
_entity_poly.type
_entity_poly.pdbx_seq_one_letter_code
_entity_poly.pdbx_strand_id
1 'polypeptide(L)'
;METEKMIRELKRVEEIHKHDKVFTGNLNIAEMARDVRERLEELKPYEDTGLTPEQIMELKERDTAKVPEVFDGHWYKCPTCGEYAGGLKGNFCHVCGQRLKWED
;
A
#
# COMPACT_ATOMS: atom_id res chain seq x y z
N MET A 1 -6.10 20.09 3.67
CA MET A 1 -4.84 20.75 3.27
C MET A 1 -4.12 19.74 2.42
N GLU A 2 -4.05 19.96 1.12
CA GLU A 2 -3.43 19.00 0.18
C GLU A 2 -1.96 18.74 0.55
N THR A 3 -1.51 17.49 0.47
CA THR A 3 -0.13 17.06 0.81
C THR A 3 0.91 17.82 0.01
N GLU A 4 0.60 18.22 -1.22
CA GLU A 4 1.46 19.11 -2.00
C GLU A 4 1.72 20.46 -1.33
N LYS A 5 0.71 21.04 -0.67
CA LYS A 5 0.83 22.28 0.07
C LYS A 5 1.71 22.07 1.31
N MET A 6 1.54 20.94 2.00
CA MET A 6 2.39 20.60 3.15
C MET A 6 3.87 20.46 2.76
N ILE A 7 4.14 19.72 1.68
CA ILE A 7 5.50 19.55 1.13
C ILE A 7 6.13 20.91 0.79
N ARG A 8 5.36 21.83 0.16
CA ARG A 8 5.84 23.18 -0.16
C ARG A 8 6.19 23.99 1.08
N GLU A 9 5.35 23.96 2.11
CA GLU A 9 5.62 24.66 3.37
C GLU A 9 6.83 24.06 4.11
N LEU A 10 6.98 22.74 4.11
CA LEU A 10 8.16 22.08 4.71
C LEU A 10 9.45 22.46 4.00
N LYS A 11 9.47 22.50 2.65
CA LYS A 11 10.62 23.02 1.88
C LYS A 11 10.99 24.44 2.30
N ARG A 12 9.98 25.28 2.55
CA ARG A 12 10.19 26.65 3.01
C ARG A 12 10.78 26.71 4.42
N VAL A 13 10.29 25.87 5.34
CA VAL A 13 10.82 25.76 6.72
C VAL A 13 12.28 25.27 6.70
N GLU A 14 12.60 24.26 5.90
CA GLU A 14 13.98 23.78 5.71
C GLU A 14 14.92 24.93 5.30
N GLU A 15 14.50 25.74 4.33
CA GLU A 15 15.31 26.84 3.80
C GLU A 15 15.49 27.99 4.81
N ILE A 16 14.43 28.34 5.54
CA ILE A 16 14.48 29.41 6.56
C ILE A 16 15.41 29.01 7.71
N HIS A 17 15.31 27.78 8.17
CA HIS A 17 16.00 27.31 9.38
C HIS A 17 17.34 26.61 9.08
N LYS A 18 17.83 26.60 7.82
CA LYS A 18 19.06 25.90 7.41
C LYS A 18 20.33 26.36 8.13
N HIS A 19 20.32 27.55 8.72
CA HIS A 19 21.44 28.14 9.44
C HIS A 19 21.14 28.38 10.93
N ASP A 20 19.97 27.94 11.40
CA ASP A 20 19.60 28.11 12.79
C ASP A 20 20.48 27.23 13.67
N LYS A 21 21.20 27.89 14.59
CA LYS A 21 21.96 27.22 15.64
C LYS A 21 21.12 27.24 16.90
N VAL A 22 20.25 26.26 17.08
CA VAL A 22 19.53 26.14 18.36
C VAL A 22 20.52 25.81 19.48
N PHE A 23 20.44 26.58 20.56
CA PHE A 23 21.33 26.49 21.71
C PHE A 23 21.29 25.12 22.43
N THR A 24 20.22 24.35 22.25
CA THR A 24 20.00 23.07 22.95
C THR A 24 20.78 21.89 22.36
N GLY A 25 21.51 22.07 21.25
CA GLY A 25 22.38 21.03 20.64
C GLY A 25 21.66 19.81 20.06
N ASN A 26 20.35 19.65 20.31
CA ASN A 26 19.60 18.43 20.06
C ASN A 26 18.41 18.57 19.09
N LEU A 27 18.08 19.77 18.61
CA LEU A 27 16.85 20.02 17.82
C LEU A 27 17.11 20.76 16.51
N ASN A 28 17.43 20.04 15.44
CA ASN A 28 17.63 20.62 14.12
C ASN A 28 16.30 20.74 13.36
N ILE A 29 15.66 21.92 13.39
CA ILE A 29 14.36 22.18 12.74
C ILE A 29 14.39 21.85 11.25
N ALA A 30 15.48 22.21 10.55
CA ALA A 30 15.62 21.92 9.13
C ALA A 30 15.71 20.41 8.86
N GLU A 31 16.36 19.65 9.73
CA GLU A 31 16.43 18.19 9.61
C GLU A 31 15.09 17.52 9.91
N MET A 32 14.37 17.99 10.93
CA MET A 32 13.02 17.50 11.22
C MET A 32 12.05 17.79 10.08
N ALA A 33 12.10 19.01 9.51
CA ALA A 33 11.27 19.39 8.38
C ALA A 33 11.59 18.53 7.14
N ARG A 34 12.87 18.23 6.92
CA ARG A 34 13.33 17.34 5.84
C ARG A 34 12.82 15.91 6.00
N ASP A 35 12.97 15.30 7.17
CA ASP A 35 12.50 13.92 7.42
C ASP A 35 10.99 13.80 7.18
N VAL A 36 10.20 14.76 7.68
CA VAL A 36 8.74 14.79 7.44
C VAL A 36 8.44 14.98 5.95
N ARG A 37 9.15 15.88 5.27
CA ARG A 37 8.93 16.15 3.85
C ARG A 37 9.19 14.92 2.99
N GLU A 38 10.30 14.22 3.21
CA GLU A 38 10.69 13.04 2.45
C GLU A 38 9.63 11.94 2.61
N ARG A 39 9.16 11.69 3.83
CA ARG A 39 8.06 10.74 4.10
C ARG A 39 6.77 11.13 3.40
N LEU A 40 6.41 12.42 3.36
CA LEU A 40 5.23 12.88 2.63
C LEU A 40 5.39 12.74 1.11
N GLU A 41 6.59 12.94 0.57
CA GLU A 41 6.89 12.71 -0.85
C GLU A 41 6.76 11.21 -1.21
N GLU A 42 7.16 10.29 -0.31
CA GLU A 42 6.95 8.84 -0.46
C GLU A 42 5.48 8.42 -0.37
N LEU A 43 4.68 9.11 0.46
CA LEU A 43 3.26 8.79 0.65
C LEU A 43 2.35 9.39 -0.42
N LYS A 44 2.77 10.48 -1.07
CA LYS A 44 1.99 11.18 -2.11
C LYS A 44 1.41 10.25 -3.19
N PRO A 45 2.14 9.27 -3.76
CA PRO A 45 1.61 8.39 -4.79
C PRO A 45 0.40 7.55 -4.33
N TYR A 46 0.27 7.29 -3.02
CA TYR A 46 -0.87 6.55 -2.48
C TYR A 46 -2.13 7.42 -2.41
N GLU A 47 -2.01 8.75 -2.27
CA GLU A 47 -3.15 9.67 -2.32
C GLU A 47 -3.75 9.76 -3.72
N ASP A 48 -2.90 9.71 -4.75
CA ASP A 48 -3.32 9.75 -6.17
C ASP A 48 -4.11 8.49 -6.59
N THR A 49 -4.06 7.41 -5.79
CA THR A 49 -4.87 6.19 -6.06
C THR A 49 -6.35 6.41 -5.81
N GLY A 50 -6.74 7.42 -5.02
CA GLY A 50 -8.11 7.62 -4.56
C GLY A 50 -8.64 6.50 -3.66
N LEU A 51 -7.77 5.60 -3.18
CA LEU A 51 -8.11 4.49 -2.30
C LEU A 51 -7.73 4.81 -0.85
N THR A 52 -8.56 4.34 0.07
CA THR A 52 -8.24 4.34 1.49
C THR A 52 -7.20 3.25 1.82
N PRO A 53 -6.42 3.39 2.91
CA PRO A 53 -5.52 2.35 3.37
C PRO A 53 -6.20 0.99 3.54
N GLU A 54 -7.45 0.96 4.02
CA GLU A 54 -8.24 -0.25 4.21
C GLU A 54 -8.52 -0.95 2.87
N GLN A 55 -8.91 -0.19 1.84
CA GLN A 55 -9.13 -0.73 0.49
C GLN A 55 -7.84 -1.27 -0.14
N ILE A 56 -6.70 -0.60 0.09
CA ILE A 56 -5.40 -1.10 -0.37
C ILE A 56 -5.07 -2.44 0.32
N MET A 57 -5.36 -2.56 1.62
CA MET A 57 -5.16 -3.81 2.36
C MET A 57 -6.07 -4.93 1.86
N GLU A 58 -7.33 -4.63 1.54
CA GLU A 58 -8.24 -5.61 0.92
C GLU A 58 -7.74 -6.09 -0.45
N LEU A 59 -7.26 -5.18 -1.30
CA LEU A 59 -6.67 -5.53 -2.59
C LEU A 59 -5.42 -6.40 -2.44
N LYS A 60 -4.55 -6.04 -1.48
CA LYS A 60 -3.35 -6.83 -1.16
C LYS A 60 -3.71 -8.23 -0.69
N GLU A 61 -4.72 -8.37 0.16
CA GLU A 61 -5.18 -9.67 0.66
C GLU A 61 -5.80 -10.53 -0.45
N ARG A 62 -6.63 -9.92 -1.31
CA ARG A 62 -7.21 -10.59 -2.49
C ARG A 62 -6.14 -11.07 -3.45
N ASP A 63 -5.09 -10.28 -3.66
CA ASP A 63 -3.99 -10.60 -4.59
C ASP A 63 -2.91 -11.48 -3.93
N THR A 64 -2.96 -11.71 -2.62
CA THR A 64 -2.08 -12.67 -1.94
C THR A 64 -2.51 -14.08 -2.29
N ALA A 65 -1.62 -14.87 -2.92
CA ALA A 65 -1.99 -16.16 -3.48
C ALA A 65 -2.35 -17.19 -2.39
N LYS A 66 -3.53 -17.81 -2.51
CA LYS A 66 -4.03 -18.85 -1.61
C LYS A 66 -4.23 -20.16 -2.36
N VAL A 67 -4.01 -21.29 -1.67
CA VAL A 67 -4.22 -22.62 -2.26
C VAL A 67 -5.71 -22.97 -2.21
N PRO A 68 -6.35 -23.27 -3.35
CA PRO A 68 -7.73 -23.74 -3.35
C PRO A 68 -7.82 -25.22 -2.97
N GLU A 69 -8.99 -25.63 -2.47
CA GLU A 69 -9.29 -27.06 -2.23
C GLU A 69 -9.71 -27.70 -3.54
N VAL A 70 -9.02 -28.75 -4.00
CA VAL A 70 -9.24 -29.37 -5.31
C VAL A 70 -10.04 -30.67 -5.20
N PHE A 71 -11.02 -30.85 -6.08
CA PHE A 71 -11.88 -32.03 -6.20
C PHE A 71 -11.87 -32.54 -7.64
N ASP A 72 -11.81 -33.86 -7.85
CA ASP A 72 -11.90 -34.49 -9.18
C ASP A 72 -10.99 -33.87 -10.28
N GLY A 73 -9.81 -33.38 -9.90
CA GLY A 73 -8.74 -32.86 -10.78
C GLY A 73 -9.04 -31.55 -11.53
N HIS A 74 -10.31 -31.26 -11.79
CA HIS A 74 -10.78 -30.12 -12.59
C HIS A 74 -11.74 -29.19 -11.84
N TRP A 75 -12.15 -29.56 -10.63
CA TRP A 75 -13.00 -28.74 -9.77
C TRP A 75 -12.20 -28.25 -8.57
N TYR A 76 -12.55 -27.05 -8.10
CA TYR A 76 -11.95 -26.50 -6.91
C TYR A 76 -12.92 -25.59 -6.16
N LYS A 77 -12.66 -25.42 -4.87
CA LYS A 77 -13.36 -24.47 -4.01
C LYS A 77 -12.44 -23.30 -3.68
N CYS A 78 -12.93 -22.08 -3.89
CA CYS A 78 -12.18 -20.88 -3.54
C CYS A 78 -12.03 -20.77 -2.02
N PRO A 79 -10.81 -20.54 -1.48
CA PRO A 79 -10.60 -20.44 -0.03
C PRO A 79 -11.17 -19.16 0.59
N THR A 80 -11.50 -18.15 -0.23
CA THR A 80 -11.99 -16.86 0.25
C THR A 80 -13.51 -16.74 0.16
N CYS A 81 -14.13 -17.02 -0.99
CA CYS A 81 -15.59 -16.93 -1.13
C CYS A 81 -16.32 -18.27 -0.93
N GLY A 82 -15.62 -19.40 -0.90
CA GLY A 82 -16.23 -20.72 -0.72
C GLY A 82 -16.98 -21.26 -1.94
N GLU A 83 -17.01 -20.51 -3.05
CA GLU A 83 -17.69 -20.94 -4.27
C GLU A 83 -16.95 -22.08 -4.97
N TYR A 84 -17.73 -23.00 -5.53
CA TYR A 84 -17.23 -24.12 -6.34
C TYR A 84 -17.10 -23.67 -7.79
N ALA A 85 -15.91 -23.86 -8.35
CA ALA A 85 -15.62 -23.56 -9.74
C ALA A 85 -15.06 -24.81 -10.43
N GLY A 86 -15.57 -25.09 -11.63
CA GLY A 86 -15.08 -26.14 -12.51
C GLY A 86 -14.53 -25.51 -13.80
N GLY A 87 -13.38 -26.00 -14.27
CA GLY A 87 -12.79 -25.52 -15.54
C GLY A 87 -11.27 -25.41 -15.53
N LEU A 88 -10.74 -24.54 -16.38
CA LEU A 88 -9.29 -24.27 -16.48
C LEU A 88 -8.75 -23.69 -15.17
N LYS A 89 -7.66 -24.27 -14.67
CA LYS A 89 -6.90 -23.76 -13.52
C LYS A 89 -6.35 -22.36 -13.81
N GLY A 90 -7.12 -21.33 -13.47
CA GLY A 90 -6.73 -19.93 -13.61
C GLY A 90 -5.92 -19.44 -12.40
N ASN A 91 -5.20 -18.33 -12.57
CA ASN A 91 -4.46 -17.70 -11.47
C ASN A 91 -5.37 -16.93 -10.50
N PHE A 92 -6.66 -16.79 -10.81
CA PHE A 92 -7.62 -16.03 -10.01
C PHE A 92 -8.98 -16.74 -9.98
N CYS A 93 -9.70 -16.63 -8.86
CA CYS A 93 -11.08 -17.08 -8.74
C CYS A 93 -11.99 -16.21 -9.63
N HIS A 94 -12.80 -16.85 -10.48
CA HIS A 94 -13.71 -16.16 -11.40
C HIS A 94 -14.87 -15.42 -10.70
N VAL A 95 -15.13 -15.71 -9.42
CA VAL A 95 -16.22 -15.07 -8.66
C VAL A 95 -15.73 -13.85 -7.89
N CYS A 96 -14.73 -14.02 -7.02
CA CYS A 96 -14.29 -12.96 -6.11
C CYS A 96 -12.92 -12.34 -6.47
N GLY A 97 -12.25 -12.86 -7.51
CA GLY A 97 -10.94 -12.37 -7.93
C GLY A 97 -9.77 -12.73 -7.01
N GLN A 98 -9.98 -13.60 -6.00
CA GLN A 98 -8.90 -14.12 -5.14
C GLN A 98 -7.80 -14.76 -5.99
N ARG A 99 -6.53 -14.36 -5.78
CA ARG A 99 -5.39 -14.99 -6.44
C ARG A 99 -5.19 -16.40 -5.91
N LEU A 100 -5.02 -17.35 -6.82
CA LEU A 100 -4.89 -18.78 -6.54
C LEU A 100 -3.46 -19.23 -6.81
N LYS A 101 -2.97 -20.13 -5.96
CA LYS A 101 -1.73 -20.88 -6.17
C LYS A 101 -2.08 -22.36 -6.28
N TRP A 102 -1.64 -22.99 -7.37
CA TRP A 102 -1.81 -24.42 -7.58
C TRP A 102 -0.57 -25.16 -7.07
N GLU A 103 -0.78 -26.32 -6.46
CA GLU A 103 0.31 -27.27 -6.22
C GLU A 103 0.64 -27.95 -7.56
N ASP A 104 1.94 -28.15 -7.80
CA ASP A 104 2.47 -28.83 -9.00
C ASP A 104 2.14 -30.33 -8.98
#